data_AF-A0A6M3L095-F1
#
_entry.id   AF-A0A6M3L095-F1
#
_cell.length_a   1.000
_cell.length_b   1.000
_cell.length_c   1.000
_cell.angle_alpha   90.00
_cell.angle_beta   90.00
_cell.angle_gamma   90.00
#
_symmetry.space_group_name_H-M   'P 1'
#
loop_
_entity.id
_entity.type
_entity.pdbx_description
1 polymer ?
#
loop_
_entity_poly.entity_id
_entity_poly.type
_entity_poly.pdbx_seq_one_letter_code
_entity_poly.pdbx_strand_id
1 'polypeptide(L)'
;MRRPAVIRTIKLTIALLLGLSLTVHAQQKISIRAFEGLDTKTNPYDLKNEQSPDMSNFALDEMGSLTERGLFQKYNSTTIGSYPIKDVYKFYKSNDAGYLICSGGTQLYNATAGTLTSILTSNTVTINSDWDFETFTDGTDELVYAVNNGSTLLSWSGINNFTDPAGCVPPAENLNILKKHKARLFGAGSATYPYRLYYSSLSNGSNWAATGGTLDLPSYEKIIGLEVLGDIL
;
A
#
# COMPACT_ATOMS: atom_id res chain seq x y z
N MET A 1 -58.31 23.56 48.12
CA MET A 1 -57.38 22.42 47.95
C MET A 1 -56.42 22.74 46.81
N ARG A 2 -55.16 23.08 47.11
CA ARG A 2 -54.13 23.45 46.12
C ARG A 2 -53.52 22.19 45.51
N ARG A 3 -53.57 22.06 44.18
CA ARG A 3 -52.86 21.00 43.43
C ARG A 3 -51.35 21.30 43.37
N PRO A 4 -50.45 20.32 43.53
CA PRO A 4 -49.01 20.53 43.42
C PRO A 4 -48.57 20.64 41.96
N ALA A 5 -47.62 21.55 41.70
CA ALA A 5 -47.02 21.77 40.39
C ALA A 5 -46.00 20.65 40.08
N VAL A 6 -46.14 20.01 38.92
CA VAL A 6 -45.21 19.02 38.39
C VAL A 6 -44.13 19.76 37.58
N ILE A 7 -42.91 19.83 38.09
CA ILE A 7 -41.75 20.35 37.35
C ILE A 7 -41.25 19.24 36.43
N ARG A 8 -41.53 19.34 35.12
CA ARG A 8 -40.92 18.47 34.10
C ARG A 8 -39.61 19.09 33.64
N THR A 9 -38.49 18.47 34.02
CA THR A 9 -37.15 18.82 33.53
C THR A 9 -37.03 18.39 32.06
N ILE A 10 -37.05 19.35 31.13
CA ILE A 10 -36.73 19.12 29.72
C ILE A 10 -35.20 19.05 29.59
N LYS A 11 -34.66 17.85 29.35
CA LYS A 11 -33.27 17.69 28.92
C LYS A 11 -33.17 18.11 27.45
N LEU A 12 -32.70 19.34 27.21
CA LEU A 12 -32.35 19.81 25.88
C LEU A 12 -30.95 19.27 25.54
N THR A 13 -30.91 18.15 24.82
CA THR A 13 -29.66 17.65 24.25
C THR A 13 -29.25 18.57 23.09
N ILE A 14 -28.32 19.48 23.34
CA ILE A 14 -27.68 20.30 22.31
C ILE A 14 -26.77 19.35 21.51
N ALA A 15 -27.24 18.94 20.33
CA ALA A 15 -26.37 18.33 19.33
C ALA A 15 -25.44 19.43 18.81
N LEU A 16 -24.19 19.42 19.25
CA LEU A 16 -23.12 20.24 18.71
C LEU A 16 -22.88 19.80 17.26
N LEU A 17 -23.52 20.50 16.32
CA LEU A 17 -23.35 20.31 14.89
C LEU A 17 -21.95 20.87 14.51
N LEU A 18 -20.91 20.06 14.72
CA LEU A 18 -19.58 20.33 14.19
C LEU A 18 -19.71 20.43 12.67
N GLY A 19 -19.38 21.61 12.14
CA GLY A 19 -19.54 21.98 10.75
C GLY A 19 -18.70 21.12 9.81
N LEU A 20 -19.24 19.96 9.46
CA LEU A 20 -18.80 19.19 8.31
C LEU A 20 -19.31 19.94 7.07
N SER A 21 -18.52 20.87 6.54
CA SER A 21 -18.81 21.43 5.22
C SER A 21 -18.54 20.33 4.19
N LEU A 22 -19.59 19.67 3.73
CA LEU A 22 -19.55 18.83 2.54
C LEU A 22 -19.40 19.75 1.33
N THR A 23 -18.16 20.00 0.92
CA THR A 23 -17.88 20.68 -0.35
C THR A 23 -18.19 19.70 -1.48
N VAL A 24 -19.42 19.74 -1.98
CA VAL A 24 -19.82 19.00 -3.18
C VAL A 24 -19.19 19.71 -4.37
N HIS A 25 -18.07 19.18 -4.87
CA HIS A 25 -17.49 19.65 -6.12
C HIS A 25 -18.42 19.17 -7.23
N ALA A 26 -19.13 20.09 -7.88
CA ALA A 26 -19.94 19.76 -9.05
C ALA A 26 -19.00 19.26 -10.14
N GLN A 27 -19.04 17.95 -10.42
CA GLN A 27 -18.26 17.37 -11.51
C GLN A 27 -18.80 17.94 -12.82
N GLN A 28 -17.96 18.70 -13.53
CA GLN A 28 -18.34 19.29 -14.81
C GLN A 28 -18.41 18.16 -15.86
N LYS A 29 -19.61 17.66 -16.14
CA LYS A 29 -19.85 16.68 -17.20
C LYS A 29 -20.06 17.42 -18.52
N ILE A 30 -19.07 17.36 -19.41
CA ILE A 30 -19.22 17.82 -20.79
C ILE A 30 -19.66 16.60 -21.61
N SER A 31 -20.92 16.57 -22.04
CA SER A 31 -21.39 15.55 -22.96
C SER A 31 -20.98 15.93 -24.38
N ILE A 32 -19.87 15.35 -24.83
CA ILE A 32 -19.51 15.34 -26.26
C ILE A 32 -20.31 14.19 -26.85
N ARG A 33 -21.37 14.49 -27.62
CA ARG A 33 -22.31 13.47 -28.13
C ARG A 33 -21.70 12.51 -29.15
N ALA A 34 -20.46 12.75 -29.55
CA ALA A 34 -19.84 12.07 -30.67
C ALA A 34 -18.43 11.55 -30.37
N PHE A 35 -17.90 11.72 -29.14
CA PHE A 35 -16.54 11.25 -28.83
C PHE A 35 -16.42 9.72 -28.96
N GLU A 36 -15.61 9.26 -29.91
CA GLU A 36 -15.42 7.86 -30.26
C GLU A 36 -14.28 7.19 -29.46
N GLY A 37 -13.50 7.96 -28.70
CA GLY A 37 -12.51 7.42 -27.76
C GLY A 37 -11.05 7.77 -28.06
N LEU A 38 -10.16 7.06 -27.38
CA LEU A 38 -8.71 7.11 -27.55
C LEU A 38 -8.29 6.16 -28.68
N ASP A 39 -7.67 6.68 -29.74
CA ASP A 39 -7.06 5.89 -30.81
C ASP A 39 -5.55 6.16 -30.87
N THR A 40 -4.76 5.18 -30.42
CA THR A 40 -3.30 5.23 -30.41
C THR A 40 -2.66 4.48 -31.59
N LYS A 41 -3.48 3.91 -32.48
CA LYS A 41 -3.01 3.08 -33.60
C LYS A 41 -2.98 3.87 -34.90
N THR A 42 -3.96 4.74 -35.10
CA THR A 42 -4.03 5.60 -36.28
C THR A 42 -3.02 6.75 -36.16
N ASN A 43 -2.40 7.13 -37.28
CA ASN A 43 -1.53 8.30 -37.34
C ASN A 43 -2.34 9.53 -36.88
N PRO A 44 -1.80 10.41 -36.01
CA PRO A 44 -2.52 11.59 -35.54
C PRO A 44 -3.10 12.50 -36.65
N TYR A 45 -2.50 12.50 -37.85
CA TYR A 45 -3.01 13.25 -39.00
C TYR A 45 -4.22 12.60 -39.70
N ASP A 46 -4.42 11.30 -39.49
CA ASP A 46 -5.47 10.49 -40.12
C ASP A 46 -6.60 10.13 -39.14
N LEU A 47 -6.56 10.68 -37.92
CA LEU A 47 -7.60 10.48 -36.92
C LEU A 47 -8.93 11.00 -37.44
N LYS A 48 -9.98 10.23 -37.19
CA LYS A 48 -11.33 10.67 -37.51
C LYS A 48 -11.71 11.82 -36.58
N ASN A 49 -12.64 12.65 -37.06
CA ASN A 49 -13.35 13.55 -36.17
C ASN A 49 -13.88 12.73 -35.00
N GLU A 50 -13.70 13.27 -33.80
CA GLU A 50 -14.20 12.71 -32.54
C GLU A 50 -13.35 11.60 -31.90
N GLN A 51 -12.18 11.29 -32.46
CA GLN A 51 -11.16 10.49 -31.78
C GLN A 51 -10.07 11.39 -31.20
N SER A 52 -9.35 10.91 -30.17
CA SER A 52 -8.17 11.60 -29.63
C SER A 52 -6.93 10.71 -29.76
N PRO A 53 -5.76 11.26 -30.16
CA PRO A 53 -4.48 10.54 -30.11
C PRO A 53 -3.96 10.38 -28.67
N ASP A 54 -4.38 11.27 -27.77
CA ASP A 54 -3.92 11.31 -26.38
C ASP A 54 -5.07 11.74 -25.47
N MET A 55 -5.13 11.16 -24.28
CA MET A 55 -6.10 11.49 -23.25
C MET A 55 -5.45 11.38 -21.88
N SER A 56 -5.31 12.54 -21.21
CA SER A 56 -4.78 12.60 -19.86
C SER A 56 -5.83 13.15 -18.89
N ASN A 57 -5.93 12.55 -17.70
CA ASN A 57 -6.84 12.95 -16.63
C ASN A 57 -8.33 12.95 -16.99
N PHE A 58 -8.75 12.07 -17.90
CA PHE A 58 -10.16 11.81 -18.19
C PHE A 58 -10.54 10.35 -17.91
N ALA A 59 -11.83 10.13 -17.69
CA ALA A 59 -12.49 8.84 -17.65
C ALA A 59 -13.60 8.83 -18.71
N LEU A 60 -13.67 7.71 -19.44
CA LEU A 60 -14.73 7.44 -20.40
C LEU A 60 -15.79 6.58 -19.74
N ASP A 61 -17.06 6.90 -19.95
CA ASP A 61 -18.15 5.98 -19.62
C ASP A 61 -18.54 5.11 -20.82
N GLU A 62 -19.30 4.04 -20.55
CA GLU A 62 -19.80 3.11 -21.57
C GLU A 62 -20.75 3.75 -22.58
N MET A 63 -21.30 4.94 -22.28
CA MET A 63 -22.18 5.72 -23.14
C MET A 63 -21.42 6.78 -23.96
N GLY A 64 -20.08 6.72 -24.00
CA GLY A 64 -19.24 7.64 -24.77
C GLY A 64 -19.11 9.02 -24.13
N SER A 65 -19.47 9.20 -22.86
CA SER A 65 -19.28 10.48 -22.17
C SER A 65 -17.87 10.62 -21.63
N LEU A 66 -17.35 11.85 -21.74
CA LEU A 66 -16.06 12.23 -21.22
C LEU A 66 -16.26 12.92 -19.87
N THR A 67 -15.60 12.40 -18.83
CA THR A 67 -15.61 13.02 -17.51
C THR A 67 -14.18 13.27 -17.05
N GLU A 68 -13.92 14.41 -16.43
CA GLU A 68 -12.64 14.64 -15.77
C GLU A 68 -12.43 13.56 -14.69
N ARG A 69 -11.21 13.02 -14.63
CA ARG A 69 -10.83 12.07 -13.58
C ARG A 69 -10.92 12.78 -12.24
N GLY A 70 -11.48 12.10 -11.24
CA GLY A 70 -11.61 12.67 -9.89
C GLY A 70 -10.28 13.23 -9.39
N LEU A 71 -10.33 14.46 -8.89
CA LEU A 71 -9.16 15.14 -8.32
C LEU A 71 -8.62 14.36 -7.12
N PHE A 72 -7.36 14.62 -6.78
CA PHE A 72 -6.76 14.06 -5.59
C PHE A 72 -7.31 14.74 -4.33
N GLN A 73 -7.74 13.94 -3.36
CA GLN A 73 -8.03 14.43 -2.02
C GLN A 73 -6.82 14.13 -1.11
N LYS A 74 -6.44 15.11 -0.28
CA LYS A 74 -5.44 14.89 0.76
C LYS A 74 -5.96 13.81 1.71
N TYR A 75 -5.22 12.69 1.81
CA TYR A 75 -5.63 11.59 2.68
C TYR A 75 -5.42 11.94 4.16
N ASN A 76 -4.20 12.31 4.55
CA ASN A 76 -3.86 12.66 5.94
C ASN A 76 -3.91 14.18 6.14
N SER A 77 -4.73 14.67 7.07
CA SER A 77 -4.86 16.11 7.31
C SER A 77 -3.62 16.71 8.00
N THR A 78 -2.92 15.92 8.81
CA THR A 78 -1.73 16.32 9.58
C THR A 78 -0.42 16.02 8.83
N THR A 79 0.68 16.65 9.25
CA THR A 79 2.03 16.31 8.75
C THR A 79 2.60 15.18 9.60
N ILE A 80 3.00 14.06 9.00
CA ILE A 80 3.52 12.88 9.72
C ILE A 80 5.04 12.84 9.89
N GLY A 81 5.75 13.82 9.33
CA GLY A 81 7.20 13.95 9.41
C GLY A 81 7.73 15.03 8.48
N SER A 82 9.04 15.27 8.50
CA SER A 82 9.72 16.24 7.63
C SER A 82 10.24 15.63 6.32
N TYR A 83 10.10 14.31 6.15
CA TYR A 83 10.63 13.57 5.02
C TYR A 83 9.52 13.15 4.07
N PRO A 84 9.79 13.06 2.76
CA PRO A 84 8.82 12.60 1.78
C PRO A 84 8.44 11.14 2.03
N ILE A 85 7.24 10.78 1.56
CA ILE A 85 6.82 9.38 1.47
C ILE A 85 7.60 8.72 0.33
N LYS A 86 8.15 7.54 0.59
CA LYS A 86 8.96 6.77 -0.37
C LYS A 86 8.15 5.70 -1.06
N ASP A 87 7.43 4.91 -0.27
CA ASP A 87 6.67 3.76 -0.75
C ASP A 87 5.28 3.75 -0.15
N VAL A 88 4.35 3.17 -0.90
CA VAL A 88 2.97 2.95 -0.48
C VAL A 88 2.59 1.52 -0.86
N TYR A 89 2.09 0.77 0.10
CA TYR A 89 1.70 -0.63 -0.07
C TYR A 89 0.27 -0.86 0.40
N LYS A 90 -0.49 -1.66 -0.35
CA LYS A 90 -1.84 -2.07 0.02
C LYS A 90 -1.80 -3.50 0.53
N PHE A 91 -2.28 -3.70 1.74
CA PHE A 91 -2.40 -5.01 2.35
C PHE A 91 -3.88 -5.35 2.55
N TYR A 92 -4.33 -6.40 1.88
CA TYR A 92 -5.68 -6.92 2.03
C TYR A 92 -5.63 -8.29 2.66
N LYS A 93 -6.47 -8.50 3.67
CA LYS A 93 -6.73 -9.80 4.25
C LYS A 93 -7.93 -10.47 3.58
N SER A 94 -7.97 -11.79 3.66
CA SER A 94 -9.08 -12.65 3.25
C SER A 94 -10.42 -12.30 3.89
N ASN A 95 -10.43 -11.61 5.03
CA ASN A 95 -11.63 -11.13 5.70
C ASN A 95 -12.08 -9.72 5.25
N ASP A 96 -11.61 -9.26 4.08
CA ASP A 96 -11.84 -7.92 3.52
C ASP A 96 -11.28 -6.74 4.35
N ALA A 97 -10.49 -7.00 5.38
CA ALA A 97 -9.75 -5.93 6.07
C ALA A 97 -8.63 -5.41 5.15
N GLY A 98 -8.73 -4.14 4.76
CA GLY A 98 -7.75 -3.45 3.93
C GLY A 98 -6.95 -2.41 4.73
N TYR A 99 -5.64 -2.43 4.55
CA TYR A 99 -4.69 -1.51 5.17
C TYR A 99 -3.88 -0.80 4.07
N LEU A 100 -3.58 0.47 4.31
CA LEU A 100 -2.68 1.24 3.47
C LEU A 100 -1.44 1.56 4.30
N ILE A 101 -0.32 1.00 3.90
CA ILE A 101 0.98 1.19 4.55
C ILE A 101 1.78 2.19 3.74
N CYS A 102 2.53 3.07 4.39
CA CYS A 102 3.51 3.91 3.71
C CYS A 102 4.78 4.09 4.52
N SER A 103 5.89 4.33 3.83
CA SER A 103 7.20 4.60 4.43
C SER A 103 7.53 6.08 4.35
N GLY A 104 8.12 6.64 5.40
CA GLY A 104 8.58 8.04 5.41
C GLY A 104 9.56 8.32 6.55
N GLY A 105 10.66 9.00 6.24
CA GLY A 105 11.71 9.28 7.22
C GLY A 105 12.29 7.99 7.81
N THR A 106 12.10 7.77 9.12
CA THR A 106 12.52 6.57 9.85
C THR A 106 11.34 5.71 10.31
N GLN A 107 10.15 5.89 9.72
CA GLN A 107 8.91 5.34 10.23
C GLN A 107 8.12 4.63 9.11
N LEU A 108 7.35 3.63 9.53
CA LEU A 108 6.28 3.03 8.74
C LEU A 108 4.96 3.47 9.33
N TYR A 109 4.00 3.82 8.47
CA TYR A 109 2.69 4.29 8.90
C TYR A 109 1.59 3.41 8.31
N ASN A 110 0.54 3.18 9.10
CA ASN A 110 -0.72 2.65 8.62
C ASN A 110 -1.76 3.77 8.51
N ALA A 111 -2.52 3.77 7.44
CA ALA A 111 -3.62 4.67 7.18
C ALA A 111 -4.93 4.06 7.70
N THR A 112 -5.52 4.68 8.72
CA THR A 112 -6.81 4.29 9.29
C THR A 112 -7.70 5.52 9.37
N ALA A 113 -8.87 5.45 8.73
CA ALA A 113 -9.88 6.52 8.76
C ALA A 113 -9.33 7.93 8.46
N GLY A 114 -8.46 8.06 7.45
CA GLY A 114 -7.88 9.36 7.07
C GLY A 114 -6.74 9.86 7.99
N THR A 115 -6.25 9.01 8.89
CA THR A 115 -5.10 9.31 9.75
C THR A 115 -3.97 8.32 9.50
N LEU A 116 -2.75 8.84 9.39
CA LEU A 116 -1.53 8.04 9.32
C LEU A 116 -0.90 7.93 10.72
N THR A 117 -0.82 6.71 11.24
CA THR A 117 -0.26 6.42 12.56
C THR A 117 1.00 5.59 12.38
N SER A 118 2.08 5.94 13.09
CA SER A 118 3.28 5.09 13.06
C SER A 118 2.96 3.72 13.62
N ILE A 119 3.41 2.69 12.91
CA ILE A 119 3.32 1.28 13.28
C ILE A 119 4.73 0.71 13.46
N LEU A 120 5.73 1.54 13.78
CA LEU A 120 7.10 1.13 14.03
C LEU A 120 7.58 1.73 15.36
N THR A 121 8.03 0.89 16.31
CA THR A 121 8.36 1.36 17.66
C THR A 121 9.82 1.27 18.07
N SER A 122 10.64 0.42 17.45
CA SER A 122 11.98 0.14 18.00
C SER A 122 13.07 -0.20 16.98
N ASN A 123 12.76 -0.24 15.69
CA ASN A 123 13.75 -0.58 14.68
C ASN A 123 14.45 0.66 14.18
N THR A 124 15.79 0.61 14.17
CA THR A 124 16.62 1.63 13.55
C THR A 124 16.43 1.54 12.04
N VAL A 125 15.58 2.42 11.52
CA VAL A 125 15.35 2.57 10.08
C VAL A 125 16.21 3.72 9.60
N THR A 126 17.04 3.45 8.61
CA THR A 126 17.82 4.49 7.94
C THR A 126 16.86 5.48 7.28
N ILE A 127 17.11 6.77 7.50
CA ILE A 127 16.30 7.84 6.92
C ILE A 127 16.26 7.69 5.39
N ASN A 128 15.07 7.84 4.80
CA ASN A 128 14.85 7.79 3.35
C ASN A 128 15.21 6.47 2.68
N SER A 129 15.22 5.35 3.41
CA SER A 129 15.29 4.03 2.78
C SER A 129 14.07 3.77 1.91
N ASP A 130 14.31 3.16 0.76
CA ASP A 130 13.27 2.56 -0.06
C ASP A 130 12.88 1.21 0.57
N TRP A 131 11.59 0.95 0.66
CA TRP A 131 11.03 -0.24 1.30
C TRP A 131 10.37 -1.12 0.25
N ASP A 132 10.66 -2.42 0.34
CA ASP A 132 9.90 -3.42 -0.38
C ASP A 132 8.98 -4.19 0.57
N PHE A 133 7.77 -4.46 0.09
CA PHE A 133 6.69 -5.07 0.87
C PHE A 133 6.11 -6.24 0.12
N GLU A 134 5.82 -7.32 0.84
CA GLU A 134 5.20 -8.50 0.26
C GLU A 134 4.18 -9.12 1.21
N THR A 135 3.03 -9.52 0.67
CA THR A 135 1.98 -10.17 1.45
C THR A 135 2.17 -11.68 1.38
N PHE A 136 2.19 -12.33 2.53
CA PHE A 136 2.40 -13.77 2.63
C PHE A 136 1.52 -14.38 3.72
N THR A 137 0.98 -15.56 3.42
CA THR A 137 0.21 -16.36 4.38
C THR A 137 1.16 -17.32 5.08
N ASP A 138 1.47 -17.03 6.34
CA ASP A 138 2.30 -17.87 7.20
C ASP A 138 1.40 -18.77 8.05
N GLY A 139 1.27 -20.03 7.62
CA GLY A 139 0.29 -20.95 8.19
C GLY A 139 -1.15 -20.44 8.03
N THR A 140 -1.74 -19.94 9.11
CA THR A 140 -3.10 -19.38 9.14
C THR A 140 -3.14 -17.86 9.10
N ASP A 141 -2.02 -17.19 9.32
CA ASP A 141 -1.98 -15.73 9.45
C ASP A 141 -1.55 -15.09 8.13
N GLU A 142 -2.31 -14.09 7.69
CA GLU A 142 -1.93 -13.21 6.59
C GLU A 142 -1.09 -12.06 7.15
N LEU A 143 0.16 -11.98 6.71
CA LEU A 143 1.15 -11.02 7.17
C LEU A 143 1.71 -10.22 5.99
N VAL A 144 2.13 -9.00 6.28
CA VAL A 144 3.00 -8.21 5.41
C VAL A 144 4.42 -8.35 5.91
N TYR A 145 5.32 -8.67 5.01
CA TYR A 145 6.76 -8.63 5.25
C TYR A 145 7.36 -7.39 4.61
N ALA A 146 8.36 -6.79 5.26
CA ALA A 146 8.97 -5.54 4.82
C ALA A 146 10.50 -5.57 4.99
N VAL A 147 11.23 -5.03 4.00
CA VAL A 147 12.70 -4.95 3.96
C VAL A 147 13.17 -3.62 3.36
N ASN A 148 14.40 -3.18 3.66
CA ASN A 148 14.88 -1.85 3.27
C ASN A 148 16.43 -1.67 3.25
N ASN A 149 17.20 -2.77 3.15
CA ASN A 149 18.67 -2.83 3.21
C ASN A 149 19.33 -2.19 4.45
N GLY A 150 18.56 -1.84 5.48
CA GLY A 150 19.07 -1.21 6.71
C GLY A 150 18.54 -1.86 7.98
N SER A 151 17.46 -2.63 7.88
CA SER A 151 16.79 -3.33 8.97
C SER A 151 16.68 -4.81 8.64
N THR A 152 16.54 -5.62 9.70
CA THR A 152 16.12 -7.02 9.60
C THR A 152 14.74 -7.12 8.95
N LEU A 153 14.41 -8.33 8.46
CA LEU A 153 13.07 -8.63 7.95
C LEU A 153 12.03 -8.28 9.01
N LEU A 154 11.10 -7.39 8.67
CA LEU A 154 9.97 -7.06 9.54
C LEU A 154 8.71 -7.74 9.05
N SER A 155 7.80 -8.02 9.99
CA SER A 155 6.46 -8.51 9.67
C SER A 155 5.38 -7.75 10.43
N TRP A 156 4.18 -7.68 9.86
CA TRP A 156 3.02 -7.06 10.48
C TRP A 156 1.74 -7.79 10.11
N SER A 157 0.90 -8.05 11.10
CA SER A 157 -0.36 -8.78 10.95
C SER A 157 -1.58 -7.88 10.74
N GLY A 158 -1.39 -6.57 10.58
CA GLY A 158 -2.50 -5.60 10.60
C GLY A 158 -2.90 -5.14 12.00
N ILE A 159 -2.21 -5.62 13.03
CA ILE A 159 -2.47 -5.30 14.44
C ILE A 159 -1.13 -4.93 15.11
N ASN A 160 -1.15 -3.95 16.01
CA ASN A 160 0.04 -3.44 16.70
C ASN A 160 1.10 -2.90 15.70
N ASN A 161 2.38 -3.15 15.96
CA ASN A 161 3.51 -2.61 15.22
C ASN A 161 4.17 -3.67 14.34
N PHE A 162 4.90 -3.24 13.32
CA PHE A 162 5.92 -4.05 12.66
C PHE A 162 6.95 -4.50 13.69
N THR A 163 7.21 -5.79 13.71
CA THR A 163 8.22 -6.41 14.57
C THR A 163 9.07 -7.38 13.77
N ASP A 164 10.24 -7.73 14.30
CA ASP A 164 10.92 -8.94 13.84
C ASP A 164 9.97 -10.13 14.01
N PRO A 165 9.78 -10.98 12.99
CA PRO A 165 8.90 -12.12 13.11
C PRO A 165 9.37 -13.07 14.23
N ALA A 166 8.44 -13.65 14.99
CA ALA A 166 8.80 -14.59 16.05
C ALA A 166 9.44 -15.87 15.46
N GLY A 167 10.55 -16.32 16.05
CA GLY A 167 11.29 -17.48 15.52
C GLY A 167 12.00 -17.21 14.19
N CYS A 168 12.13 -15.94 13.81
CA CYS A 168 12.80 -15.55 12.58
C CYS A 168 14.29 -15.88 12.67
N VAL A 169 14.75 -16.64 11.69
CA VAL A 169 16.18 -16.72 11.33
C VAL A 169 16.25 -16.12 9.94
N PRO A 170 16.07 -14.79 9.80
CA PRO A 170 16.17 -14.16 8.49
C PRO A 170 17.61 -14.30 8.02
N PRO A 171 17.89 -14.19 6.72
CA PRO A 171 19.25 -13.91 6.33
C PRO A 171 19.67 -12.62 7.04
N ALA A 172 20.73 -12.69 7.85
CA ALA A 172 21.26 -11.59 8.66
C ALA A 172 21.76 -10.38 7.84
N GLU A 173 21.43 -10.34 6.55
CA GLU A 173 22.17 -9.66 5.51
C GLU A 173 21.39 -8.48 4.93
N ASN A 174 20.37 -7.99 5.67
CA ASN A 174 19.52 -6.83 5.35
C ASN A 174 19.10 -6.80 3.87
N LEU A 175 18.03 -7.50 3.54
CA LEU A 175 17.52 -7.57 2.18
C LEU A 175 16.92 -6.23 1.74
N ASN A 176 16.79 -6.01 0.43
CA ASN A 176 16.13 -4.83 -0.14
C ASN A 176 15.01 -5.17 -1.12
N ILE A 177 14.85 -6.45 -1.45
CA ILE A 177 13.88 -6.94 -2.41
C ILE A 177 13.22 -8.16 -1.80
N LEU A 178 11.89 -8.20 -1.83
CA LEU A 178 11.06 -9.33 -1.44
C LEU A 178 10.12 -9.69 -2.58
N LYS A 179 9.91 -10.99 -2.77
CA LYS A 179 8.88 -11.47 -3.67
C LYS A 179 8.29 -12.77 -3.17
N LYS A 180 6.97 -12.87 -3.16
CA LYS A 180 6.30 -14.15 -2.94
C LYS A 180 6.30 -14.94 -4.24
N HIS A 181 6.70 -16.20 -4.18
CA HIS A 181 6.43 -17.15 -5.24
C HIS A 181 6.15 -18.53 -4.67
N LYS A 182 5.04 -19.14 -5.12
CA LYS A 182 4.48 -20.31 -4.46
C LYS A 182 4.35 -20.07 -2.95
N ALA A 183 4.38 -21.11 -2.13
CA ALA A 183 4.32 -20.97 -0.69
C ALA A 183 5.68 -20.58 -0.08
N ARG A 184 6.47 -19.70 -0.72
CA ARG A 184 7.74 -19.20 -0.20
C ARG A 184 7.89 -17.69 -0.44
N LEU A 185 8.62 -17.06 0.46
CA LEU A 185 9.18 -15.73 0.23
C LEU A 185 10.59 -15.88 -0.33
N PHE A 186 10.89 -15.06 -1.31
CA PHE A 186 12.20 -14.90 -1.90
C PHE A 186 12.72 -13.52 -1.56
N GLY A 187 14.02 -13.43 -1.31
CA GLY A 187 14.68 -12.22 -0.84
C GLY A 187 15.98 -11.98 -1.58
N ALA A 188 16.29 -10.73 -1.92
CA ALA A 188 17.54 -10.37 -2.56
C ALA A 188 17.95 -8.93 -2.22
N GLY A 189 19.05 -8.45 -2.83
CA GLY A 189 19.49 -7.07 -2.70
C GLY A 189 20.30 -6.77 -1.44
N SER A 190 20.83 -7.79 -0.77
CA SER A 190 21.79 -7.63 0.32
C SER A 190 23.02 -6.83 -0.13
N ALA A 191 23.49 -5.90 0.71
CA ALA A 191 24.76 -5.22 0.46
C ALA A 191 25.98 -6.15 0.59
N THR A 192 25.93 -7.17 1.47
CA THR A 192 27.04 -8.11 1.71
C THR A 192 27.16 -9.14 0.59
N TYR A 193 26.02 -9.70 0.15
CA TYR A 193 25.96 -10.72 -0.89
C TYR A 193 24.98 -10.29 -1.99
N PRO A 194 25.36 -9.33 -2.85
CA PRO A 194 24.44 -8.73 -3.82
C PRO A 194 23.94 -9.70 -4.89
N TYR A 195 24.63 -10.83 -5.07
CA TYR A 195 24.33 -11.87 -6.06
C TYR A 195 23.55 -13.07 -5.52
N ARG A 196 23.20 -13.04 -4.23
CA ARG A 196 22.57 -14.16 -3.54
C ARG A 196 21.06 -13.97 -3.50
N LEU A 197 20.35 -14.98 -3.99
CA LEU A 197 18.93 -15.16 -3.78
C LEU A 197 18.72 -15.97 -2.50
N TYR A 198 17.91 -15.44 -1.60
CA TYR A 198 17.49 -16.12 -0.37
C TYR A 198 16.06 -16.63 -0.57
N TYR A 199 15.71 -17.73 0.09
CA TYR A 199 14.33 -18.21 0.12
C TYR A 199 13.95 -18.72 1.51
N SER A 200 12.73 -18.41 1.92
CA SER A 200 12.13 -18.86 3.17
C SER A 200 11.76 -20.35 3.09
N SER A 201 11.45 -20.94 4.25
CA SER A 201 10.87 -22.26 4.39
C SER A 201 9.49 -22.33 3.74
N LEU A 202 9.03 -23.53 3.40
CA LEU A 202 7.71 -23.73 2.81
C LEU A 202 6.60 -23.30 3.78
N SER A 203 5.67 -22.48 3.29
CA SER A 203 4.52 -21.93 4.02
C SER A 203 4.89 -21.17 5.30
N ASN A 204 6.15 -20.71 5.40
CA ASN A 204 6.63 -19.94 6.54
C ASN A 204 7.58 -18.84 6.05
N GLY A 205 7.11 -17.60 6.09
CA GLY A 205 7.85 -16.43 5.61
C GLY A 205 8.90 -15.93 6.61
N SER A 206 8.84 -16.42 7.84
CA SER A 206 9.71 -16.01 8.95
C SER A 206 10.98 -16.87 9.06
N ASN A 207 10.94 -18.14 8.63
CA ASN A 207 12.03 -19.10 8.81
C ASN A 207 12.83 -19.31 7.52
N TRP A 208 14.08 -18.84 7.46
CA TRP A 208 14.94 -18.97 6.29
C TRP A 208 16.09 -19.97 6.46
N ALA A 209 16.12 -20.70 7.59
CA ALA A 209 17.22 -21.60 7.94
C ALA A 209 16.88 -23.10 7.90
N ALA A 210 15.67 -23.52 8.31
CA ALA A 210 15.37 -24.95 8.48
C ALA A 210 15.15 -25.68 7.16
N THR A 211 14.27 -25.13 6.32
CA THR A 211 14.02 -25.62 4.95
C THR A 211 14.06 -24.49 3.91
N GLY A 212 14.50 -23.31 4.36
CA GLY A 212 14.92 -22.21 3.52
C GLY A 212 16.37 -22.39 3.09
N GLY A 213 16.92 -21.38 2.43
CA GLY A 213 18.30 -21.43 2.00
C GLY A 213 18.67 -20.30 1.04
N THR A 214 19.76 -20.52 0.32
CA THR A 214 20.38 -19.53 -0.54
C THR A 214 20.78 -20.13 -1.87
N LEU A 215 20.68 -19.36 -2.93
CA LEU A 215 21.17 -19.67 -4.26
C LEU A 215 22.03 -18.51 -4.75
N ASP A 216 23.29 -18.79 -5.06
CA ASP A 216 24.18 -17.80 -5.65
C ASP A 216 24.04 -17.79 -7.17
N LEU A 217 23.86 -16.59 -7.74
CA LEU A 217 23.86 -16.44 -9.19
C LEU A 217 25.27 -16.70 -9.74
N PRO A 218 25.42 -17.49 -10.82
CA PRO A 218 26.73 -17.80 -11.39
C PRO A 218 27.52 -16.57 -11.85
N SER A 219 26.83 -15.49 -12.24
CA SER A 219 27.46 -14.25 -12.70
C SER A 219 28.04 -13.40 -11.58
N TYR A 220 27.69 -13.67 -10.32
CA TYR A 220 28.03 -12.84 -9.16
C TYR A 220 27.61 -11.36 -9.31
N GLU A 221 26.65 -11.08 -10.19
CA GLU A 221 26.11 -9.74 -10.41
C GLU A 221 25.05 -9.39 -9.38
N LYS A 222 24.89 -8.08 -9.13
CA LYS A 222 23.87 -7.59 -8.21
C LYS A 222 22.47 -7.88 -8.74
N ILE A 223 21.66 -8.54 -7.93
CA ILE A 223 20.22 -8.66 -8.15
C ILE A 223 19.58 -7.30 -7.88
N ILE A 224 18.94 -6.72 -8.90
CA ILE A 224 18.27 -5.41 -8.83
C ILE A 224 16.74 -5.50 -8.81
N GLY A 225 16.19 -6.70 -9.05
CA GLY A 225 14.76 -6.93 -9.04
C GLY A 225 14.44 -8.41 -9.10
N LEU A 226 13.25 -8.76 -8.61
CA LEU A 226 12.67 -10.10 -8.70
C LEU A 226 11.28 -9.97 -9.29
N GLU A 227 10.96 -10.82 -10.27
CA GLU A 227 9.65 -10.85 -10.91
C GLU A 227 9.18 -12.30 -11.04
N VAL A 228 7.86 -12.52 -10.95
CA VAL A 228 7.26 -13.84 -11.06
C VAL A 228 6.65 -13.98 -12.44
N LEU A 229 7.22 -14.87 -13.25
CA LEU A 229 6.67 -15.19 -14.57
C LEU A 229 5.76 -16.41 -14.47
N GLY A 230 4.46 -16.15 -14.57
CA GLY A 230 3.43 -17.19 -14.58
C GLY A 230 3.07 -17.68 -13.19
N ASP A 231 1.81 -17.44 -12.80
CA ASP A 231 1.19 -18.16 -11.70
C ASP A 231 0.05 -18.97 -12.30
N ILE A 232 0.28 -20.27 -12.46
CA ILE A 232 -0.81 -21.20 -12.69
C ILE A 232 -1.49 -21.33 -11.32
N LEU A 233 -2.66 -20.71 -11.21
CA LEU A 233 -3.61 -20.89 -10.12
C LEU A 233 -3.99 -22.36 -9.98
#